data_AF-A0A924TAR7-F1
#
_entry.id   AF-A0A924TAR7-F1
#
_cell.length_a   1.000
_cell.length_b   1.000
_cell.length_c   1.000
_cell.angle_alpha   90.00
_cell.angle_beta   90.00
_cell.angle_gamma   90.00
#
_symmetry.space_group_name_H-M   'P 1'
#
loop_
_entity.id
_entity.type
_entity.pdbx_description
1 polymer ?
#
loop_
_entity_poly.entity_id
_entity_poly.type
_entity_poly.pdbx_seq_one_letter_code
_entity_poly.pdbx_strand_id
1 'polypeptide(L)'
;MDIAKLIERVRGIVLSPKTEWEKIAAEPADVKSLFTGYAMLLAAIPAVCGLIGSTVIGMSLPIVGTFRTPIAAALVQMVLTYVLGLVII
;
A
#
# COMPACT_ATOMS: atom_id res chain seq x y z
N MET A 1 19.46 -8.16 7.62
CA MET A 1 18.95 -7.80 6.28
C MET A 1 20.15 -7.45 5.43
N ASP A 2 20.55 -8.35 4.53
CA ASP A 2 21.74 -8.16 3.71
C ASP A 2 21.42 -7.21 2.55
N ILE A 3 21.80 -5.94 2.71
CA ILE A 3 21.54 -4.87 1.73
C ILE A 3 22.13 -5.23 0.36
N ALA A 4 23.31 -5.87 0.34
CA ALA A 4 23.94 -6.33 -0.90
C ALA A 4 23.04 -7.28 -1.70
N LYS A 5 22.41 -8.25 -1.01
CA LYS A 5 21.48 -9.20 -1.61
C LYS A 5 20.21 -8.50 -2.13
N LEU A 6 19.75 -7.46 -1.44
CA LEU A 6 18.61 -6.65 -1.90
C LEU A 6 18.94 -5.92 -3.21
N ILE A 7 20.12 -5.30 -3.30
CA ILE A 7 20.58 -4.57 -4.47
C ILE A 7 20.70 -5.48 -5.69
N GLU A 8 21.27 -6.68 -5.52
CA GLU A 8 21.35 -7.68 -6.60
C GLU A 8 19.97 -8.08 -7.12
N ARG A 9 19.03 -8.32 -6.19
CA ARG A 9 17.66 -8.70 -6.53
C ARG A 9 16.93 -7.59 -7.27
N VAL A 10 17.05 -6.34 -6.81
CA VAL A 10 16.50 -5.16 -7.49
C VAL A 10 17.10 -5.02 -8.90
N ARG A 11 18.41 -5.21 -9.04
CA ARG A 11 19.09 -5.17 -10.33
C ARG A 11 18.58 -6.26 -11.27
N GLY A 12 18.36 -7.48 -10.77
CA GLY A 12 17.77 -8.59 -11.53
C GLY A 12 16.36 -8.27 -12.02
N ILE A 13 15.50 -7.74 -11.14
CA ILE A 13 14.13 -7.35 -11.48
C ILE A 13 14.11 -6.27 -12.57
N VAL A 14 15.02 -5.28 -12.50
CA VAL A 14 15.04 -4.15 -13.44
C VAL A 14 15.73 -4.50 -14.76
N LEU A 15 16.87 -5.20 -14.74
CA LEU A 15 17.69 -5.45 -15.93
C LEU A 15 17.39 -6.78 -16.62
N SER A 16 16.85 -7.77 -15.91
CA SER A 16 16.58 -9.11 -16.45
C SER A 16 15.33 -9.72 -15.80
N PRO A 17 14.16 -9.07 -15.93
CA PRO A 17 12.96 -9.45 -15.21
C PRO A 17 12.58 -10.91 -15.44
N LYS A 18 12.59 -11.39 -16.69
CA LYS A 18 12.14 -12.76 -17.02
C LYS A 18 12.86 -13.83 -16.20
N THR A 19 14.19 -13.78 -16.17
CA THR A 19 15.00 -14.75 -15.43
C THR A 19 14.88 -14.59 -13.92
N GLU A 20 14.71 -13.35 -13.44
CA GLU A 20 14.63 -13.11 -12.00
C GLU A 20 13.25 -13.49 -11.42
N TRP A 21 12.17 -13.24 -12.18
CA TRP A 21 10.82 -13.68 -11.81
C TRP A 21 10.71 -15.22 -11.77
N GLU A 22 11.35 -15.95 -12.68
CA GLU A 22 11.41 -17.42 -12.65
C GLU A 22 12.08 -17.94 -11.37
N LYS A 23 13.17 -17.29 -10.92
CA LYS A 23 13.82 -17.64 -9.64
C LYS A 23 12.95 -17.33 -8.44
N ILE A 24 12.33 -16.13 -8.41
CA ILE A 24 11.44 -15.71 -7.31
C ILE A 24 10.24 -16.66 -7.20
N ALA A 25 9.68 -17.11 -8.33
CA ALA A 25 8.57 -18.06 -8.35
C ALA A 25 8.95 -19.45 -7.80
N ALA A 26 10.23 -19.83 -7.90
CA ALA A 26 10.76 -21.07 -7.34
C ALA A 26 11.11 -20.97 -5.84
N GLU A 27 11.13 -19.77 -5.26
CA GLU A 27 11.35 -19.60 -3.82
C GLU A 27 10.12 -20.08 -3.04
N PRO A 28 10.30 -20.89 -1.98
CA PRO A 28 9.19 -21.30 -1.13
C PRO A 28 8.70 -20.09 -0.35
N ALA A 29 7.62 -19.47 -0.83
CA ALA A 29 6.91 -18.42 -0.14
C ALA A 29 5.51 -18.89 0.25
N ASP A 30 5.10 -18.53 1.46
CA ASP A 30 3.73 -18.74 1.91
C ASP A 30 2.90 -17.52 1.51
N VAL A 31 1.77 -17.73 0.84
CA VAL A 31 0.83 -16.67 0.47
C VAL A 31 0.44 -15.86 1.71
N LYS A 32 0.27 -16.53 2.85
CA LYS A 32 -0.06 -15.87 4.11
C LYS A 32 1.06 -14.93 4.56
N SER A 33 2.32 -15.32 4.44
CA SER A 33 3.46 -14.50 4.89
C SER A 33 3.67 -13.27 4.01
N LEU A 34 3.50 -13.40 2.70
CA LEU A 34 3.50 -12.29 1.75
C LEU A 34 2.32 -11.34 2.00
N PHE A 35 1.14 -11.88 2.24
CA PHE A 35 -0.06 -11.08 2.47
C PHE A 35 0.05 -10.26 3.76
N THR A 36 0.41 -10.90 4.89
CA THR A 36 0.52 -10.21 6.18
C THR A 36 1.78 -9.34 6.28
N GLY A 37 2.89 -9.80 5.69
CA GLY A 37 4.19 -9.13 5.79
C GLY A 37 4.41 -8.02 4.76
N TYR A 38 3.61 -7.99 3.69
CA TYR A 38 3.80 -7.02 2.61
C TYR A 38 2.50 -6.35 2.18
N ALA A 39 1.52 -7.10 1.67
CA ALA A 39 0.28 -6.54 1.12
C ALA A 39 -0.49 -5.71 2.16
N MET A 40 -0.59 -6.22 3.38
CA MET A 40 -1.26 -5.56 4.50
C MET A 40 -0.61 -4.22 4.88
N LEU A 41 0.72 -4.18 4.92
CA LEU A 41 1.45 -2.94 5.19
C LEU A 41 1.30 -1.95 4.04
N LEU A 42 1.36 -2.43 2.80
CA LEU A 42 1.24 -1.59 1.61
C LEU A 42 -0.15 -0.96 1.50
N ALA A 43 -1.21 -1.72 1.81
CA ALA A 43 -2.59 -1.26 1.81
C ALA A 43 -2.89 -0.25 2.94
N ALA A 44 -2.13 -0.28 4.04
CA ALA A 44 -2.29 0.69 5.12
C ALA A 44 -1.84 2.10 4.71
N ILE A 45 -0.85 2.22 3.83
CA ILE A 45 -0.31 3.51 3.37
C ILE A 45 -1.41 4.41 2.75
N PRO A 46 -2.13 3.99 1.69
CA PRO A 46 -3.17 4.83 1.08
C PRO A 46 -4.32 5.12 2.05
N ALA A 47 -4.68 4.18 2.93
CA ALA A 47 -5.74 4.38 3.91
C ALA A 47 -5.39 5.50 4.91
N VAL A 48 -4.18 5.49 5.46
CA VAL A 48 -3.70 6.52 6.40
C VAL A 48 -3.50 7.86 5.70
N CYS A 49 -2.92 7.86 4.49
CA CYS A 49 -2.77 9.08 3.70
C CYS A 49 -4.13 9.72 3.37
N GLY A 50 -5.14 8.90 3.03
CA GLY A 50 -6.51 9.36 2.78
C GLY A 50 -7.18 9.96 4.01
N LEU A 51 -6.99 9.34 5.18
CA LEU A 51 -7.44 9.90 6.46
C LEU A 51 -6.84 11.28 6.68
N ILE A 52 -5.51 11.39 6.65
CA ILE A 52 -4.79 12.65 6.91
C ILE A 52 -5.18 13.73 5.91
N GLY A 53 -5.22 13.39 4.61
CA GLY A 53 -5.59 14.33 3.55
C GLY A 53 -7.01 14.86 3.72
N SER A 54 -7.97 13.99 4.05
CA SER A 54 -9.37 14.39 4.22
C SER A 54 -9.65 15.19 5.50
N THR A 55 -8.91 14.94 6.59
CA THR A 55 -9.13 15.61 7.88
C THR A 55 -8.28 16.86 8.08
N VAL A 56 -6.99 16.84 7.71
CA VAL A 56 -6.04 17.92 7.99
C VAL A 56 -6.03 18.95 6.86
N ILE A 57 -5.89 18.48 5.62
CA ILE A 57 -5.86 19.35 4.44
C ILE A 57 -7.30 19.74 4.08
N GLY A 58 -8.19 18.75 4.00
CA GLY A 58 -9.56 18.93 3.54
C GLY A 58 -9.64 19.07 2.02
N MET A 59 -10.86 19.06 1.50
CA MET A 59 -11.15 19.25 0.08
C MET A 59 -11.65 20.67 -0.15
N SER A 60 -11.04 21.40 -1.08
CA SER A 60 -11.57 22.70 -1.51
C SER A 60 -12.72 22.48 -2.48
N LEU A 61 -13.93 22.85 -2.06
CA LEU A 61 -15.11 22.82 -2.92
C LEU A 61 -15.32 24.20 -3.55
N PRO A 62 -15.50 24.30 -4.88
CA PRO A 62 -15.56 25.58 -5.60
C PRO A 62 -16.61 26.57 -5.11
N ILE A 63 -17.65 26.10 -4.41
CA ILE A 63 -18.79 26.91 -3.95
C ILE A 63 -18.86 27.03 -2.41
N VAL A 64 -18.29 26.08 -1.68
CA VAL A 64 -18.51 25.91 -0.22
C VAL A 64 -17.25 26.24 0.60
N GLY A 65 -16.09 26.41 -0.04
CA GLY A 65 -14.80 26.62 0.62
C GLY A 65 -14.13 25.31 1.01
N THR A 66 -13.19 25.34 1.96
CA THR A 66 -12.48 24.15 2.43
C THR A 66 -13.36 23.31 3.34
N PHE A 67 -13.83 22.17 2.83
CA PHE A 67 -14.56 21.19 3.60
C PHE A 67 -13.60 20.17 4.20
N ARG A 68 -13.59 20.06 5.53
CA ARG A 68 -12.84 19.02 6.24
C ARG A 68 -13.79 17.91 6.65
N THR A 69 -13.43 16.68 6.31
CA THR A 69 -14.23 15.53 6.72
C THR A 69 -14.15 15.36 8.24
N PRO A 70 -15.28 15.23 8.95
CA PRO A 70 -15.25 14.98 10.39
C PRO A 70 -14.51 13.67 10.66
N ILE A 71 -13.67 13.66 11.71
CA ILE A 71 -12.76 12.56 12.04
C ILE A 71 -13.49 11.22 12.13
N ALA A 72 -14.69 11.19 12.70
CA ALA A 72 -15.50 9.98 12.79
C ALA A 72 -15.83 9.37 11.41
N ALA A 73 -16.25 10.20 10.45
CA ALA A 73 -16.54 9.75 9.09
C ALA A 73 -15.26 9.35 8.34
N ALA A 74 -14.16 10.09 8.55
CA ALA A 74 -12.89 9.81 7.91
C ALA A 74 -12.26 8.49 8.42
N LEU A 75 -12.46 8.15 9.70
CA LEU A 75 -12.05 6.85 10.26
C LEU A 75 -12.84 5.68 9.66
N VAL A 76 -14.16 5.83 9.50
CA VAL A 76 -14.98 4.81 8.83
C VAL A 76 -14.51 4.62 7.39
N GLN A 77 -14.23 5.71 6.68
CA GLN A 77 -13.69 5.65 5.31
C GLN A 77 -12.31 4.98 5.26
N MET A 78 -11.41 5.30 6.21
CA MET A 78 -10.10 4.66 6.31
C MET A 78 -10.23 3.14 6.45
N VAL A 79 -11.10 2.67 7.35
CA VAL A 79 -11.30 1.23 7.57
C VAL A 79 -11.89 0.57 6.34
N LEU A 80 -12.91 1.17 5.71
CA LEU A 80 -13.51 0.66 4.49
C LEU A 80 -12.49 0.57 3.35
N THR A 81 -11.73 1.63 3.11
CA THR A 81 -10.69 1.68 2.07
C THR A 81 -9.62 0.63 2.31
N TYR A 82 -9.20 0.45 3.55
CA TYR A 82 -8.20 -0.54 3.92
C TYR A 82 -8.70 -1.99 3.71
N VAL A 83 -9.90 -2.32 4.19
CA VAL A 83 -10.47 -3.66 4.06
C VAL A 83 -10.77 -3.98 2.60
N LEU A 84 -11.38 -3.06 1.86
CA LEU A 84 -11.63 -3.25 0.42
C LEU A 84 -10.32 -3.38 -0.36
N GLY A 85 -9.31 -2.58 -0.04
CA GLY A 85 -7.98 -2.69 -0.64
C GLY A 85 -7.35 -4.06 -0.41
N LEU A 86 -7.47 -4.60 0.80
CA LEU A 86 -7.01 -5.96 1.12
C LEU A 86 -7.78 -7.07 0.40
N VAL A 87 -9.08 -6.88 0.15
CA VAL A 87 -9.92 -7.87 -0.55
C VAL A 87 -9.66 -7.89 -2.06
N ILE A 88 -9.27 -6.76 -2.64
CA ILE A 88 -8.99 -6.63 -4.08
C ILE A 88 -7.64 -7.26 -4.46
N ILE A 89 -6.65 -7.24 -3.55
CA ILE A 89 -5.31 -7.82 -3.75
C ILE A 89 -5.38 -9.34 -3.69
#